data_AF-A0A661C587-F1
#
_entry.id   AF-A0A661C587-F1
#
_cell.length_a   1.000
_cell.length_b   1.000
_cell.length_c   1.000
_cell.angle_alpha   90.00
_cell.angle_beta   90.00
_cell.angle_gamma   90.00
#
_symmetry.space_group_name_H-M   'P 1'
#
loop_
_entity.id
_entity.type
_entity.pdbx_description
1 polymer ?
#
loop_
_entity_poly.entity_id
_entity_poly.type
_entity_poly.pdbx_seq_one_letter_code
_entity_poly.pdbx_strand_id
1 'polypeptide(L)'
;MSSSINLSLTDELREFIDRNTGDGSLYATPSEFLRSLIRQKKEKLEAAELRQAIISGFRDAISGDVYEFSGDLRKDMKAFQKKSTVNND
;
A
#
# COMPACT_ATOMS: atom_id res chain seq x y z
N MET A 1 12.30 17.50 5.80
CA MET A 1 13.46 17.01 6.58
C MET A 1 13.80 15.61 6.10
N SER A 2 15.03 15.37 5.67
CA SER A 2 15.50 14.01 5.36
C SER A 2 15.88 13.30 6.66
N SER A 3 15.15 12.25 7.02
CA SER A 3 15.58 11.33 8.08
C SER A 3 16.60 10.35 7.51
N SER A 4 17.70 10.13 8.23
CA SER A 4 18.63 9.05 7.94
C SER A 4 18.08 7.75 8.52
N ILE A 5 18.30 6.65 7.80
CA ILE A 5 18.01 5.30 8.28
C ILE A 5 19.30 4.51 8.22
N ASN A 6 19.69 3.91 9.34
CA ASN A 6 20.82 2.98 9.38
C ASN A 6 20.26 1.56 9.23
N LEU A 7 20.74 0.84 8.23
CA LEU A 7 20.27 -0.50 7.91
C LEU A 7 21.46 -1.45 7.87
N SER A 8 21.35 -2.56 8.59
CA SER A 8 22.30 -3.66 8.46
C SER A 8 21.81 -4.59 7.36
N LEU A 9 22.67 -4.88 6.40
CA LEU A 9 22.38 -5.77 5.28
C LEU A 9 23.27 -7.01 5.38
N THR A 10 22.76 -8.14 4.90
CA THR A 10 23.60 -9.30 4.62
C THR A 10 24.54 -8.97 3.46
N ASP A 11 25.65 -9.71 3.36
CA ASP A 11 26.61 -9.51 2.28
C ASP A 11 25.97 -9.72 0.90
N GLU A 12 25.08 -10.71 0.77
CA GLU A 12 24.30 -10.96 -0.45
C GLU A 12 23.49 -9.73 -0.90
N LEU A 13 22.82 -9.05 0.04
CA LEU A 13 22.02 -7.86 -0.28
C LEU A 13 22.91 -6.65 -0.59
N ARG A 14 24.07 -6.54 0.06
CA ARG A 14 25.06 -5.51 -0.26
C ARG A 14 25.59 -5.71 -1.69
N GLU A 15 26.00 -6.91 -2.05
CA GLU A 15 26.47 -7.24 -3.41
C GLU A 15 25.39 -7.01 -4.46
N PHE A 16 24.13 -7.29 -4.14
CA PHE A 16 23.02 -6.97 -5.03
C PHE A 16 22.92 -5.46 -5.28
N ILE A 17 23.04 -4.63 -4.25
CA ILE A 17 23.01 -3.17 -4.40
C ILE A 17 24.23 -2.67 -5.19
N ASP A 18 25.42 -3.17 -4.87
CA ASP A 18 26.66 -2.75 -5.54
C ASP A 18 26.64 -3.08 -7.04
N ARG A 19 26.07 -4.23 -7.44
CA ARG A 19 25.90 -4.58 -8.87
C ARG A 19 24.89 -3.70 -9.62
N ASN A 20 23.97 -3.06 -8.91
CA ASN A 20 22.92 -2.22 -9.49
C ASN A 20 23.20 -0.71 -9.30
N THR A 21 24.37 -0.36 -8.77
CA THR A 21 24.76 1.02 -8.51
C THR A 21 26.19 1.29 -8.97
N GLY A 22 26.52 2.57 -9.16
CA GLY A 22 27.85 3.01 -9.63
C GLY A 22 27.86 3.56 -11.04
N ASP A 23 29.05 3.92 -11.52
CA ASP A 23 29.22 4.62 -12.79
C ASP A 23 28.78 3.78 -13.99
N GLY A 24 27.84 4.32 -14.76
CA GLY A 24 27.21 3.64 -15.90
C GLY A 24 25.94 2.84 -15.57
N SER A 25 25.54 2.77 -14.30
CA SER A 25 24.24 2.20 -13.90
C SER A 25 23.14 3.26 -13.84
N LEU A 26 21.88 2.84 -13.68
CA LEU A 26 20.73 3.74 -13.55
C LEU A 26 20.80 4.60 -12.27
N TYR A 27 21.53 4.16 -11.25
CA TYR A 27 21.59 4.81 -9.94
C TYR A 27 23.03 5.05 -9.50
N ALA A 28 23.37 6.31 -9.24
CA ALA A 28 24.73 6.67 -8.90
C ALA A 28 25.13 6.20 -7.49
N THR A 29 24.16 6.06 -6.57
CA THR A 29 24.43 5.68 -5.18
C THR A 29 23.52 4.56 -4.67
N PRO A 30 24.01 3.70 -3.74
CA PRO A 30 23.21 2.72 -3.00
C PRO A 30 21.93 3.30 -2.39
N SER A 31 22.03 4.51 -1.83
CA SER A 31 20.89 5.17 -1.19
C SER A 31 19.80 5.58 -2.19
N GLU A 32 20.19 5.97 -3.41
CA GLU A 32 19.23 6.31 -4.46
C GLU A 32 18.50 5.06 -4.97
N PHE A 33 19.25 4.00 -5.23
CA PHE A 33 18.70 2.70 -5.63
C PHE A 33 17.71 2.18 -4.60
N LEU A 34 18.10 2.17 -3.32
CA LEU A 34 17.24 1.70 -2.24
C LEU A 34 15.96 2.54 -2.12
N ARG A 35 16.04 3.86 -2.24
CA ARG A 35 14.85 4.73 -2.24
C ARG A 35 13.92 4.41 -3.41
N SER A 36 14.47 4.14 -4.58
CA SER A 36 13.68 3.78 -5.76
C SER A 36 12.99 2.42 -5.57
N LEU A 37 13.71 1.41 -5.06
CA LEU A 37 13.15 0.09 -4.73
C LEU A 37 12.02 0.17 -3.71
N ILE A 38 12.21 0.94 -2.62
CA ILE A 38 11.18 1.13 -1.59
C ILE A 38 9.94 1.80 -2.19
N ARG A 39 10.11 2.81 -3.04
CA ARG A 39 8.98 3.48 -3.71
C ARG A 39 8.22 2.50 -4.60
N GLN A 40 8.91 1.73 -5.43
CA GLN A 40 8.28 0.73 -6.29
C GLN A 40 7.56 -0.34 -5.48
N LYS A 41 8.15 -0.79 -4.37
CA LYS A 41 7.52 -1.77 -3.48
C LYS A 41 6.26 -1.19 -2.83
N LYS A 42 6.31 0.05 -2.36
CA LYS A 42 5.16 0.77 -1.79
C LYS A 42 4.01 0.86 -2.79
N GLU A 43 4.28 1.34 -4.01
CA GLU A 43 3.27 1.46 -5.07
C GLU A 43 2.62 0.11 -5.40
N LYS A 44 3.42 -0.98 -5.45
CA LYS A 44 2.90 -2.33 -5.66
C LYS A 44 1.98 -2.79 -4.53
N LEU A 45 2.30 -2.47 -3.28
CA LEU A 45 1.47 -2.82 -2.12
C LEU A 45 0.16 -2.03 -2.13
N GLU A 46 0.21 -0.71 -2.32
CA GLU A 46 -0.97 0.14 -2.41
C GLU A 46 -1.90 -0.30 -3.56
N ALA A 47 -1.33 -0.62 -4.72
CA ALA A 47 -2.10 -1.15 -5.85
C ALA A 47 -2.68 -2.55 -5.60
N ALA A 48 -2.05 -3.37 -4.75
CA ALA A 48 -2.59 -4.67 -4.35
C ALA A 48 -3.75 -4.49 -3.37
N GLU A 49 -3.61 -3.61 -2.38
CA GLU A 49 -4.66 -3.27 -1.42
C GLU A 49 -5.90 -2.69 -2.12
N LEU A 50 -5.71 -1.73 -3.04
CA LEU A 50 -6.80 -1.17 -3.83
C LEU A 50 -7.52 -2.24 -4.65
N ARG A 51 -6.78 -3.15 -5.30
CA ARG A 51 -7.37 -4.26 -6.06
C ARG A 51 -8.19 -5.19 -5.17
N GLN A 52 -7.69 -5.51 -3.97
CA GLN A 52 -8.44 -6.32 -3.02
C GLN A 52 -9.72 -5.62 -2.56
N ALA A 53 -9.67 -4.32 -2.28
CA ALA A 53 -10.84 -3.53 -1.90
C ALA A 53 -11.90 -3.47 -3.02
N ILE A 54 -11.47 -3.36 -4.29
CA ILE A 54 -12.39 -3.41 -5.44
C ILE A 54 -13.04 -4.80 -5.53
N ILE A 55 -12.24 -5.88 -5.43
CA ILE A 55 -12.75 -7.26 -5.49
C ILE A 55 -13.72 -7.52 -4.34
N SER A 56 -13.43 -7.06 -3.12
CA SER A 56 -14.35 -7.21 -2.00
C SER A 56 -15.65 -6.47 -2.25
N GLY A 57 -15.59 -5.22 -2.70
CA GLY A 57 -16.80 -4.45 -3.03
C GLY A 57 -17.66 -5.10 -4.12
N PHE A 58 -17.05 -5.74 -5.13
CA PHE A 58 -17.79 -6.52 -6.11
C PHE A 58 -18.44 -7.77 -5.51
N ARG A 59 -17.80 -8.44 -4.56
CA ARG A 59 -18.40 -9.59 -3.86
C ARG A 59 -19.61 -9.15 -3.03
N ASP A 60 -19.48 -8.04 -2.31
CA ASP A 60 -20.57 -7.46 -1.51
C ASP A 60 -21.76 -7.07 -2.40
N ALA A 61 -21.49 -6.53 -3.59
CA ALA A 61 -22.52 -6.24 -4.59
C ALA A 61 -23.24 -7.49 -5.10
N ILE A 62 -22.50 -8.59 -5.30
CA ILE A 62 -23.06 -9.88 -5.74
C ILE A 62 -23.88 -10.53 -4.62
N SER A 63 -23.44 -10.46 -3.36
CA SER A 63 -24.18 -11.01 -2.22
C SER A 63 -25.39 -10.17 -1.81
N GLY A 64 -25.50 -8.94 -2.32
CA GLY A 64 -26.57 -8.01 -1.98
C GLY A 64 -26.31 -7.24 -0.67
N ASP A 65 -25.10 -7.32 -0.13
CA ASP A 65 -24.63 -6.58 1.05
C ASP A 65 -24.27 -5.13 0.68
N VAL A 66 -25.23 -4.43 0.09
CA VAL A 66 -25.06 -3.07 -0.44
C VAL A 66 -25.86 -2.05 0.37
N TYR A 67 -25.39 -0.81 0.38
CA TYR A 67 -26.07 0.31 1.01
C TYR A 67 -26.38 1.39 -0.02
N GLU A 68 -27.59 1.96 0.05
CA GLU A 68 -27.98 3.05 -0.83
C GLU A 68 -27.16 4.31 -0.52
N PHE A 69 -26.46 4.82 -1.53
CA PHE A 69 -25.62 6.00 -1.40
C PHE A 69 -26.49 7.25 -1.27
N SER A 70 -26.41 7.96 -0.14
CA SER A 70 -27.23 9.15 0.13
C SER A 70 -26.69 10.44 -0.49
N GLY A 71 -25.57 10.37 -1.23
CA GLY A 71 -24.86 11.51 -1.79
C GLY A 71 -23.74 12.04 -0.90
N ASP A 72 -23.61 11.55 0.34
CA ASP A 72 -22.52 11.87 1.27
C ASP A 72 -21.89 10.60 1.86
N LEU A 73 -20.73 10.23 1.34
CA LEU A 73 -20.00 9.03 1.74
C LEU A 73 -19.62 9.03 3.22
N ARG A 74 -19.24 10.19 3.79
CA ARG A 74 -18.84 10.27 5.20
C ARG A 74 -20.03 10.05 6.11
N LYS A 75 -21.20 10.55 5.72
CA LYS A 75 -22.46 10.34 6.45
C LYS A 75 -22.88 8.87 6.38
N ASP A 76 -22.82 8.27 5.20
CA ASP A 76 -23.20 6.87 4.97
C ASP A 76 -22.29 5.91 5.75
N MET A 77 -20.97 6.11 5.73
CA MET A 77 -20.03 5.29 6.50
C MET A 77 -20.28 5.34 8.01
N LYS A 78 -20.59 6.52 8.56
CA LYS A 78 -20.94 6.67 9.99
C LYS A 78 -22.24 5.95 10.34
N ALA A 79 -23.25 6.05 9.47
CA ALA A 79 -24.53 5.36 9.66
C ALA A 79 -24.35 3.83 9.62
N PHE A 80 -23.51 3.34 8.71
CA PHE A 80 -23.20 1.92 8.57
C PHE A 80 -22.49 1.37 9.82
N GLN A 81 -21.44 2.05 10.29
CA GLN A 81 -20.71 1.65 11.51
C GLN A 81 -21.62 1.53 12.74
N LYS A 82 -22.58 2.47 12.89
CA LYS A 82 -23.54 2.47 14.00
C LYS A 82 -24.53 1.31 13.92
N LYS A 83 -24.91 0.88 12.72
CA LYS A 83 -25.85 -0.24 12.51
C LYS A 83 -25.18 -1.60 12.78
N SER A 84 -23.89 -1.74 12.45
CA SER A 84 -23.10 -2.94 12.76
C SER A 84 -22.94 -3.19 14.27
N THR A 85 -22.93 -2.13 15.09
CA THR A 85 -22.77 -2.25 16.55
C THR A 85 -24.07 -2.64 17.27
N VAL A 86 -25.22 -2.40 16.67
CA VAL A 86 -26.55 -2.63 17.29
C VAL A 86 -27.10 -4.04 17.01
N ASN A 87 -26.61 -4.73 15.98
CA ASN A 87 -27.04 -6.08 15.62
C ASN A 87 -26.21 -7.21 16.29
N ASN A 88 -25.42 -6.90 17.32
CA ASN A 88 -24.54 -7.86 17.99
C ASN A 88 -24.79 -7.94 19.52
N ASP A 89 -25.98 -7.52 19.95
CA ASP A 89 -26.61 -7.77 21.26
C ASP A 89 -27.93 -8.53 21.03
#